data_AF-A0A0D9XJM0-F1
#
_entry.id   AF-A0A0D9XJM0-F1
#
_cell.length_a   1.000
_cell.length_b   1.000
_cell.length_c   1.000
_cell.angle_alpha   90.00
_cell.angle_beta   90.00
_cell.angle_gamma   90.00
#
_symmetry.space_group_name_H-M   'P 1'
#
loop_
_entity.id
_entity.type
_entity.pdbx_description
1 polymer ?
#
loop_
_entity_poly.entity_id
_entity_poly.type
_entity_poly.pdbx_seq_one_letter_code
_entity_poly.pdbx_strand_id
1 'polypeptide(L)'
;MAPPQLATLAEEPGGEEDAAGRGRRRRKAGIHAALHRWAKARIPLRFLSGVGGGSGGDEGRRPSADLRVLLSVLACPLSPVPVLPLHPRNVASSAQYILEQFRATTGCGKMAEVKSMYAAGRVRMAMTPEPGGGGGHEGCFVVWQLVPDMWLVEMAVAGHAIAAGCDGRVAWRRTPWLGAHAARGGGARPLRRALQGLDPVTIASVFTAAEHVGEKSVDGEDCFALRLDVSPAVLAAWSDGAAEVIRHGITGYFSHRSGLLARLDDSQLTRIQPNPGSPALYWETTLSTRLADYRPVLLDAAGGGGVVVVAHAGTSVAHLARFGADVGTARAVTRMEEAWSIDDVAFNVAGLCPESFIAPEEVRGRGSSRRYDVYGGGGKRK
;
A
#
# COMPACT_ATOMS: atom_id res chain seq x y z
N MET A 1 -22.00 -23.96 12.10
CA MET A 1 -21.08 -24.15 10.96
C MET A 1 -19.70 -23.72 11.45
N ALA A 2 -18.80 -24.67 11.69
CA ALA A 2 -17.51 -24.40 12.31
C ALA A 2 -16.59 -23.59 11.36
N PRO A 3 -15.76 -22.67 11.87
CA PRO A 3 -14.80 -21.94 11.04
C PRO A 3 -13.72 -22.91 10.53
N PRO A 4 -13.18 -22.70 9.31
CA PRO A 4 -12.07 -23.50 8.82
C PRO A 4 -10.82 -23.19 9.67
N GLN A 5 -10.33 -24.20 10.41
CA GLN A 5 -9.04 -24.12 11.10
C GLN A 5 -7.92 -23.95 10.07
N LEU A 6 -7.09 -22.91 10.25
CA LEU A 6 -5.83 -22.78 9.51
C LEU A 6 -4.95 -24.00 9.84
N ALA A 7 -4.59 -24.78 8.84
CA ALA A 7 -3.59 -25.83 8.97
C ALA A 7 -2.26 -25.21 9.43
N THR A 8 -1.77 -25.68 10.58
CA THR A 8 -0.46 -25.32 11.14
C THR A 8 0.61 -25.67 10.10
N LEU A 9 1.45 -24.70 9.73
CA LEU A 9 2.64 -24.95 8.92
C LEU A 9 3.59 -25.83 9.74
N ALA A 10 3.56 -27.14 9.50
CA ALA A 10 4.38 -28.11 10.20
C ALA A 10 5.87 -27.88 9.93
N GLU A 11 6.68 -27.88 11.00
CA GLU A 11 8.13 -28.04 10.93
C GLU A 11 8.47 -29.55 10.84
N GLU A 12 9.26 -29.93 9.84
CA GLU A 12 9.89 -31.26 9.74
C GLU A 12 11.19 -31.29 10.58
N PRO A 13 11.53 -32.42 11.24
CA PRO A 13 12.66 -32.51 12.16
C PRO A 13 13.97 -32.91 11.48
N GLY A 14 15.10 -32.48 12.06
CA GLY A 14 16.36 -33.23 12.04
C GLY A 14 17.62 -32.51 11.56
N GLY A 15 18.62 -32.44 12.45
CA GLY A 15 20.06 -32.48 12.12
C GLY A 15 20.90 -31.22 12.41
N GLU A 16 21.40 -31.08 13.63
CA GLU A 16 22.65 -30.35 13.98
C GLU A 16 23.86 -31.11 13.37
N GLU A 17 24.96 -30.54 12.89
CA GLU A 17 25.64 -29.24 13.06
C GLU A 17 26.45 -28.94 11.76
N ASP A 18 27.04 -27.75 11.63
CA ASP A 18 27.81 -27.20 10.47
C ASP A 18 27.05 -26.64 9.25
N ALA A 19 25.74 -26.39 9.39
CA ALA A 19 24.88 -25.87 8.32
C ALA A 19 24.25 -24.48 8.61
N ALA A 20 24.72 -23.74 9.62
CA ALA A 20 24.00 -22.57 10.16
C ALA A 20 23.77 -21.43 9.13
N GLY A 21 24.71 -21.17 8.22
CA GLY A 21 24.59 -20.10 7.23
C GLY A 21 23.72 -20.44 6.01
N ARG A 22 23.87 -21.66 5.47
CA ARG A 22 23.10 -22.15 4.30
C ARG A 22 21.70 -22.61 4.69
N GLY A 23 21.56 -23.27 5.84
CA GLY A 23 20.27 -23.69 6.40
C GLY A 23 19.37 -22.50 6.70
N ARG A 24 19.92 -21.43 7.27
CA ARG A 24 19.16 -20.19 7.54
C ARG A 24 18.75 -19.45 6.27
N ARG A 25 19.57 -19.44 5.21
CA ARG A 25 19.19 -18.90 3.88
C ARG A 25 18.12 -19.76 3.19
N ARG A 26 18.23 -21.10 3.23
CA ARG A 26 17.23 -22.03 2.69
C ARG A 26 15.90 -21.93 3.43
N ARG A 27 15.90 -21.88 4.77
CA ARG A 27 14.70 -21.66 5.60
C ARG A 27 14.05 -20.30 5.30
N LYS A 28 14.84 -19.22 5.16
CA LYS A 28 14.35 -17.87 4.77
C LYS A 28 13.66 -17.86 3.41
N ALA A 29 14.24 -18.50 2.40
CA ALA A 29 13.62 -18.64 1.09
C ALA A 29 12.33 -19.49 1.15
N GLY A 30 12.29 -20.50 2.04
CA GLY A 30 11.14 -21.39 2.24
C GLY A 30 9.89 -20.67 2.73
N ILE A 31 10.00 -19.83 3.77
CA ILE A 31 8.87 -19.09 4.37
C ILE A 31 8.30 -18.06 3.40
N HIS A 32 9.17 -17.23 2.81
CA HIS A 32 8.77 -16.24 1.80
C HIS A 32 8.10 -16.91 0.59
N ALA A 33 8.65 -18.02 0.10
CA ALA A 33 8.04 -18.78 -0.99
C ALA A 33 6.70 -19.44 -0.57
N ALA A 34 6.56 -19.86 0.69
CA ALA A 34 5.30 -20.39 1.20
C ALA A 34 4.20 -19.33 1.25
N LEU A 35 4.53 -18.11 1.70
CA LEU A 35 3.61 -16.98 1.71
C LEU A 35 3.14 -16.65 0.29
N HIS A 36 4.06 -16.56 -0.67
CA HIS A 36 3.72 -16.34 -2.07
C HIS A 36 2.88 -17.47 -2.67
N ARG A 37 3.19 -18.74 -2.37
CA ARG A 37 2.37 -19.87 -2.84
C ARG A 37 0.96 -19.81 -2.26
N TRP A 38 0.85 -19.48 -0.99
CA TRP A 38 -0.43 -19.37 -0.31
C TRP A 38 -1.25 -18.17 -0.84
N ALA A 39 -0.60 -17.02 -1.05
CA ALA A 39 -1.26 -15.85 -1.62
C ALA A 39 -1.75 -16.14 -3.04
N LYS A 40 -0.93 -16.81 -3.85
CA LYS A 40 -1.33 -17.32 -5.17
C LYS A 40 -2.46 -18.34 -5.10
N ALA A 41 -2.53 -19.18 -4.08
CA ALA A 41 -3.63 -20.13 -3.90
C ALA A 41 -4.97 -19.43 -3.58
N ARG A 42 -4.92 -18.20 -3.02
CA ARG A 42 -6.10 -17.36 -2.78
C ARG A 42 -6.44 -16.42 -3.93
N ILE A 43 -5.61 -16.38 -4.97
CA ILE A 43 -5.90 -15.72 -6.24
C ILE A 43 -6.53 -16.79 -7.14
N PRO A 44 -7.84 -16.70 -7.46
CA PRO A 44 -8.49 -17.69 -8.32
C PRO A 44 -7.70 -17.92 -9.61
N LEU A 45 -7.49 -19.19 -9.98
CA LEU A 45 -6.68 -19.56 -11.15
C LEU A 45 -7.14 -18.87 -12.44
N ARG A 46 -8.42 -18.51 -12.58
CA ARG A 46 -8.94 -17.68 -13.69
C ARG A 46 -8.22 -16.33 -13.85
N PHE A 47 -7.71 -15.75 -12.77
CA PHE A 47 -6.93 -14.51 -12.79
C PHE A 47 -5.42 -14.75 -13.01
N LEU A 48 -4.96 -16.01 -12.90
CA LEU A 48 -3.58 -16.45 -13.16
C LEU A 48 -3.45 -17.28 -14.45
N SER A 49 -4.56 -17.54 -15.14
CA SER A 49 -4.69 -18.47 -16.28
C SER A 49 -3.84 -18.13 -17.50
N GLY A 50 -3.12 -17.02 -17.50
CA GLY A 50 -2.09 -16.69 -18.50
C GLY A 50 -0.68 -17.19 -18.16
N VAL A 51 -0.49 -17.95 -17.06
CA VAL A 51 0.84 -18.31 -16.51
C VAL A 51 1.14 -19.83 -16.55
N GLY A 52 0.45 -20.60 -17.39
CA GLY A 52 1.00 -21.86 -17.87
C GLY A 52 -0.01 -22.97 -18.18
N GLY A 53 0.11 -23.50 -19.40
CA GLY A 53 -0.16 -24.91 -19.71
C GLY A 53 -1.41 -25.23 -20.53
N GLY A 54 -1.34 -25.07 -21.85
CA GLY A 54 -1.97 -26.02 -22.79
C GLY A 54 -3.04 -25.49 -23.73
N SER A 55 -2.63 -25.32 -25.00
CA SER A 55 -3.43 -25.19 -26.24
C SER A 55 -4.00 -23.81 -26.59
N GLY A 56 -3.21 -23.06 -27.39
CA GLY A 56 -3.73 -22.11 -28.38
C GLY A 56 -3.90 -20.65 -27.94
N GLY A 57 -2.79 -19.88 -27.94
CA GLY A 57 -2.84 -18.51 -28.49
C GLY A 57 -2.75 -17.27 -27.58
N ASP A 58 -2.51 -17.37 -26.27
CA ASP A 58 -2.44 -16.16 -25.40
C ASP A 58 -1.37 -16.20 -24.28
N GLU A 59 -0.31 -17.00 -24.43
CA GLU A 59 0.86 -16.90 -23.55
C GLU A 59 1.68 -15.63 -23.86
N GLY A 60 1.73 -14.69 -22.90
CA GLY A 60 2.75 -13.63 -22.89
C GLY A 60 2.38 -12.29 -23.52
N ARG A 61 1.10 -11.96 -23.69
CA ARG A 61 0.71 -10.62 -24.17
C ARG A 61 1.16 -9.56 -23.16
N ARG A 62 2.07 -8.65 -23.57
CA ARG A 62 2.44 -7.51 -22.72
C ARG A 62 1.17 -6.70 -22.39
N PRO A 63 1.01 -6.20 -21.15
CA PRO A 63 -0.13 -5.35 -20.81
C PRO A 63 -0.16 -4.14 -21.74
N SER A 64 -1.38 -3.72 -22.14
CA SER A 64 -1.60 -2.50 -22.92
C SER A 64 -1.01 -1.29 -22.21
N ALA A 65 -0.72 -0.21 -22.94
CA ALA A 65 -0.17 1.01 -22.33
C ALA A 65 -1.09 1.52 -21.21
N ASP A 66 -2.40 1.58 -21.47
CA ASP A 66 -3.41 2.00 -20.51
C ASP A 66 -3.44 1.12 -19.25
N LEU A 67 -3.37 -0.21 -19.41
CA LEU A 67 -3.33 -1.13 -18.29
C LEU A 67 -2.06 -0.95 -17.45
N ARG A 68 -0.92 -0.65 -18.08
CA ARG A 68 0.32 -0.34 -17.33
C ARG A 68 0.18 0.94 -16.52
N VAL A 69 -0.44 1.98 -17.06
CA VAL A 69 -0.67 3.23 -16.33
C VAL A 69 -1.62 2.97 -15.15
N LEU A 70 -2.77 2.32 -15.42
CA LEU A 70 -3.77 1.95 -14.42
C LEU A 70 -3.13 1.21 -13.23
N LEU A 71 -2.38 0.15 -13.52
CA LEU A 71 -1.73 -0.67 -12.51
C LEU A 71 -0.57 0.05 -11.81
N SER A 72 0.14 0.96 -12.49
CA SER A 72 1.22 1.74 -11.88
C SER A 72 0.70 2.71 -10.80
N VAL A 73 -0.51 3.23 -11.00
CA VAL A 73 -1.16 4.17 -10.07
C VAL A 73 -1.92 3.44 -8.97
N LEU A 74 -2.78 2.47 -9.33
CA LEU A 74 -3.74 1.87 -8.41
C LEU A 74 -3.25 0.59 -7.72
N ALA A 75 -2.37 -0.22 -8.32
CA ALA A 75 -2.06 -1.55 -7.75
C ALA A 75 -1.35 -1.46 -6.39
N CYS A 76 -0.40 -0.53 -6.23
CA CYS A 76 0.29 -0.33 -4.96
C CYS A 76 0.68 1.13 -4.71
N PRO A 77 -0.29 2.01 -4.51
CA PRO A 77 0.02 3.36 -4.09
C PRO A 77 0.72 3.36 -2.73
N LEU A 78 1.88 4.02 -2.67
CA LEU A 78 2.61 4.23 -1.43
C LEU A 78 2.07 5.50 -0.79
N SER A 79 1.88 5.50 0.53
CA SER A 79 1.48 6.71 1.24
C SER A 79 2.73 7.56 1.53
N PRO A 80 2.77 8.82 1.11
CA PRO A 80 3.72 9.80 1.59
C PRO A 80 3.24 10.42 2.91
N VAL A 81 2.75 9.63 3.88
CA VAL A 81 2.57 10.10 5.25
C VAL A 81 3.31 9.15 6.18
N PRO A 82 4.15 9.63 7.12
CA PRO A 82 4.73 8.75 8.11
C PRO A 82 3.65 8.31 9.09
N VAL A 83 3.73 7.08 9.61
CA VAL A 83 2.91 6.69 10.76
C VAL A 83 3.46 7.44 11.97
N LEU A 84 2.62 8.26 12.60
CA LEU A 84 3.01 9.04 13.77
C LEU A 84 2.71 8.25 15.06
N PRO A 85 3.54 8.37 16.12
CA PRO A 85 3.18 7.80 17.41
C PRO A 85 1.82 8.33 17.88
N LEU A 86 0.96 7.43 18.36
CA LEU A 86 -0.30 7.83 18.98
C LEU A 86 0.01 8.65 20.24
N HIS A 87 -0.54 9.86 20.31
CA HIS A 87 -0.39 10.72 21.47
C HIS A 87 -1.33 10.27 22.61
N PRO A 88 -1.01 10.59 23.88
CA PRO A 88 -1.90 10.30 25.01
C PRO A 88 -3.28 10.92 24.82
N ARG A 89 -4.30 10.25 25.36
CA ARG A 89 -5.72 10.65 25.29
C ARG A 89 -5.94 11.99 26.01
N ASN A 90 -5.71 13.10 25.33
CA ASN A 90 -6.08 14.41 25.80
C ASN A 90 -6.87 15.10 24.69
N VAL A 91 -8.13 15.42 24.97
CA VAL A 91 -9.03 16.06 23.99
C VAL A 91 -8.92 17.57 24.20
N ALA A 92 -7.99 18.19 23.47
CA ALA A 92 -7.73 19.62 23.51
C ALA A 92 -8.18 20.34 22.21
N SER A 93 -8.60 19.59 21.18
CA SER A 93 -9.07 20.16 19.91
C SER A 93 -10.25 19.37 19.32
N SER A 94 -10.99 20.00 18.41
CA SER A 94 -12.05 19.32 17.63
C SER A 94 -11.50 18.13 16.85
N ALA A 95 -10.29 18.25 16.29
CA ALA A 95 -9.66 17.14 15.56
C ALA A 95 -9.43 15.92 16.45
N GLN A 96 -8.94 16.13 17.69
CA GLN A 96 -8.76 15.06 18.66
C GLN A 96 -10.09 14.44 19.09
N TYR A 97 -11.13 15.25 19.27
CA TYR A 97 -12.48 14.76 19.58
C TYR A 97 -13.00 13.82 18.48
N ILE A 98 -12.93 14.26 17.22
CA ILE A 98 -13.37 13.48 16.05
C ILE A 98 -12.57 12.18 15.95
N LEU A 99 -11.26 12.25 16.19
CA LEU A 99 -10.39 11.08 16.15
C LEU A 99 -10.73 10.09 17.27
N GLU A 100 -11.01 10.55 18.49
CA GLU A 100 -11.43 9.67 19.59
C GLU A 100 -12.77 8.99 19.30
N GLN A 101 -13.72 9.66 18.63
CA GLN A 101 -14.95 9.02 18.16
C GLN A 101 -14.67 7.89 17.15
N PHE A 102 -13.78 8.15 16.19
CA PHE A 102 -13.34 7.13 15.23
C PHE A 102 -12.69 5.94 15.95
N ARG A 103 -11.79 6.19 16.91
CA ARG A 103 -11.12 5.14 17.70
C ARG A 103 -12.10 4.31 18.53
N ALA A 104 -13.08 4.96 19.14
CA ALA A 104 -14.11 4.29 19.92
C ALA A 104 -14.97 3.39 19.05
N THR A 105 -15.41 3.89 17.89
CA THR A 105 -16.28 3.15 16.96
C THR A 105 -15.55 1.99 16.29
N THR A 106 -14.30 2.21 15.86
CA THR A 106 -13.51 1.14 15.23
C THR A 106 -12.94 0.13 16.21
N GLY A 107 -12.96 0.43 17.52
CA GLY A 107 -12.36 -0.43 18.53
C GLY A 107 -10.82 -0.51 18.44
N CYS A 108 -10.17 0.39 17.68
CA CYS A 108 -8.73 0.32 17.41
C CYS A 108 -7.87 0.47 18.68
N GLY A 109 -8.42 1.01 19.77
CA GLY A 109 -7.77 1.02 21.08
C GLY A 109 -7.47 -0.38 21.63
N LYS A 110 -8.18 -1.41 21.17
CA LYS A 110 -7.96 -2.83 21.51
C LYS A 110 -6.87 -3.49 20.65
N MET A 111 -6.31 -2.77 19.67
CA MET A 111 -5.31 -3.29 18.74
C MET A 111 -3.86 -2.97 19.16
N ALA A 112 -3.63 -2.50 20.39
CA ALA A 112 -2.28 -2.14 20.86
C ALA A 112 -1.28 -3.30 20.80
N GLU A 113 -1.75 -4.54 20.96
CA GLU A 113 -0.92 -5.75 20.91
C GLU A 113 -0.89 -6.41 19.52
N VAL A 114 -1.66 -5.90 18.55
CA VAL A 114 -1.73 -6.47 17.21
C VAL A 114 -0.43 -6.21 16.48
N LYS A 115 0.26 -7.29 16.11
CA LYS A 115 1.57 -7.20 15.43
C LYS A 115 1.47 -7.41 13.93
N SER A 116 0.46 -8.13 13.47
CA SER A 116 0.30 -8.49 12.06
C SER A 116 -1.15 -8.43 11.61
N MET A 117 -1.32 -8.21 10.30
CA MET A 117 -2.61 -8.20 9.62
C MET A 117 -2.50 -8.95 8.30
N TYR A 118 -3.60 -9.58 7.93
CA TYR A 118 -3.86 -10.14 6.62
C TYR A 118 -5.20 -9.62 6.09
N ALA A 119 -5.26 -9.34 4.79
CA ALA A 119 -6.53 -9.17 4.09
C ALA A 119 -6.44 -9.74 2.67
N ALA A 120 -7.54 -10.30 2.17
CA ALA A 120 -7.71 -10.59 0.75
C ALA A 120 -9.06 -10.18 0.24
N GLY A 121 -9.08 -9.88 -1.05
CA GLY A 121 -10.26 -9.33 -1.68
C GLY A 121 -10.22 -9.33 -3.18
N ARG A 122 -11.29 -8.81 -3.75
CA ARG A 122 -11.45 -8.57 -5.18
C ARG A 122 -11.29 -7.11 -5.50
N VAL A 123 -10.89 -6.84 -6.73
CA VAL A 123 -10.77 -5.49 -7.25
C VAL A 123 -11.25 -5.46 -8.70
N ARG A 124 -11.89 -4.36 -9.08
CA ARG A 124 -12.21 -4.02 -10.45
C ARG A 124 -11.61 -2.65 -10.75
N MET A 125 -10.83 -2.56 -11.80
CA MET A 125 -10.16 -1.33 -12.21
C MET A 125 -10.56 -0.94 -13.62
N ALA A 126 -10.74 0.35 -13.89
CA ALA A 126 -11.03 0.83 -15.23
C ALA A 126 -10.34 2.17 -15.49
N MET A 127 -9.87 2.34 -16.73
CA MET A 127 -9.63 3.67 -17.29
C MET A 127 -10.99 4.14 -17.79
N THR A 128 -11.50 5.28 -17.35
CA THR A 128 -12.76 5.80 -17.90
C THR A 128 -12.49 6.49 -19.23
N PRO A 129 -13.06 6.02 -20.36
CA PRO A 129 -13.24 6.88 -21.51
C PRO A 129 -14.47 7.79 -21.31
N GLU A 130 -14.54 8.86 -22.09
CA GLU A 130 -15.78 9.57 -22.46
C GLU A 130 -16.94 8.58 -22.77
N PRO A 131 -18.22 8.98 -22.62
CA PRO A 131 -19.34 8.05 -22.45
C PRO A 131 -19.49 7.09 -23.63
N GLY A 132 -19.28 5.80 -23.36
CA GLY A 132 -19.37 4.74 -24.36
C GLY A 132 -18.58 3.49 -23.97
N GLY A 133 -19.06 2.78 -22.95
CA GLY A 133 -18.74 1.38 -22.64
C GLY A 133 -17.27 0.92 -22.80
N GLY A 134 -16.48 1.00 -21.73
CA GLY A 134 -15.16 0.36 -21.64
C GLY A 134 -15.10 -0.65 -20.50
N GLY A 135 -14.93 -1.94 -20.82
CA GLY A 135 -14.88 -3.03 -19.86
C GLY A 135 -13.76 -2.88 -18.83
N GLY A 136 -14.11 -2.80 -17.54
CA GLY A 136 -13.15 -2.80 -16.45
C GLY A 136 -12.47 -4.16 -16.27
N HIS A 137 -11.24 -4.12 -15.80
CA HIS A 137 -10.40 -5.26 -15.50
C HIS A 137 -10.69 -5.76 -14.09
N GLU A 138 -11.19 -6.99 -14.00
CA GLU A 138 -11.35 -7.67 -12.71
C GLU A 138 -10.03 -8.31 -12.26
N GLY A 139 -9.93 -8.47 -10.95
CA GLY A 139 -8.81 -9.08 -10.30
C GLY A 139 -9.04 -9.32 -8.83
N CYS A 140 -7.97 -9.67 -8.15
CA CYS A 140 -7.96 -9.87 -6.71
C CYS A 140 -6.60 -9.50 -6.15
N PHE A 141 -6.58 -9.31 -4.84
CA PHE A 141 -5.39 -8.92 -4.13
C PHE A 141 -5.30 -9.60 -2.76
N VAL A 142 -4.08 -9.64 -2.26
CA VAL A 142 -3.72 -10.10 -0.94
C VAL A 142 -2.79 -9.06 -0.33
N VAL A 143 -3.06 -8.66 0.91
CA VAL A 143 -2.25 -7.74 1.70
C VAL A 143 -1.79 -8.45 2.98
N TRP A 144 -0.52 -8.30 3.29
CA TRP A 144 0.09 -8.68 4.55
C TRP A 144 0.74 -7.47 5.18
N GLN A 145 0.62 -7.32 6.49
CA GLN A 145 1.32 -6.28 7.25
C GLN A 145 1.92 -6.89 8.51
N LEU A 146 3.09 -6.39 8.89
CA LEU A 146 3.77 -6.69 10.13
C LEU A 146 4.38 -5.40 10.69
N VAL A 147 4.05 -5.09 11.94
CA VAL A 147 4.52 -3.88 12.62
C VAL A 147 5.99 -4.06 13.06
N PRO A 148 6.84 -3.03 12.91
CA PRO A 148 6.60 -1.76 12.21
C PRO A 148 6.93 -1.86 10.70
N ASP A 149 6.21 -1.09 9.89
CA ASP A 149 6.54 -0.71 8.50
C ASP A 149 6.87 -1.84 7.51
N MET A 150 6.49 -3.09 7.81
CA MET A 150 6.62 -4.20 6.87
C MET A 150 5.26 -4.53 6.27
N TRP A 151 5.22 -4.67 4.95
CA TRP A 151 4.00 -5.04 4.26
C TRP A 151 4.31 -5.68 2.90
N LEU A 152 3.38 -6.49 2.40
CA LEU A 152 3.44 -7.12 1.09
C LEU A 152 2.04 -7.08 0.48
N VAL A 153 1.95 -6.60 -0.75
CA VAL A 153 0.74 -6.66 -1.57
C VAL A 153 1.03 -7.50 -2.80
N GLU A 154 0.20 -8.49 -3.03
CA GLU A 154 0.16 -9.25 -4.27
C GLU A 154 -1.19 -9.06 -4.93
N MET A 155 -1.19 -8.78 -6.22
CA MET A 155 -2.40 -8.51 -6.99
C MET A 155 -2.32 -9.21 -8.33
N ALA A 156 -3.45 -9.74 -8.79
CA ALA A 156 -3.61 -10.22 -10.16
C ALA A 156 -4.81 -9.51 -10.79
N VAL A 157 -4.60 -8.78 -11.88
CA VAL A 157 -5.64 -8.04 -12.61
C VAL A 157 -5.44 -8.28 -14.10
N ALA A 158 -6.50 -8.64 -14.81
CA ALA A 158 -6.47 -8.93 -16.25
C ALA A 158 -5.31 -9.85 -16.68
N GLY A 159 -5.08 -10.95 -15.95
CA GLY A 159 -4.03 -11.92 -16.25
C GLY A 159 -2.61 -11.49 -15.88
N HIS A 160 -2.42 -10.31 -15.29
CA HIS A 160 -1.12 -9.79 -14.89
C HIS A 160 -0.94 -9.77 -13.37
N ALA A 161 0.10 -10.46 -12.90
CA ALA A 161 0.51 -10.45 -11.51
C ALA A 161 1.44 -9.26 -11.20
N ILE A 162 1.16 -8.55 -10.12
CA ILE A 162 1.96 -7.46 -9.58
C ILE A 162 2.22 -7.75 -8.11
N ALA A 163 3.44 -7.46 -7.67
CA ALA A 163 3.79 -7.50 -6.27
C ALA A 163 4.45 -6.19 -5.85
N ALA A 164 4.25 -5.80 -4.61
CA ALA A 164 4.95 -4.69 -4.00
C ALA A 164 5.09 -4.96 -2.51
N GLY A 165 6.16 -4.46 -1.90
CA GLY A 165 6.35 -4.69 -0.48
C GLY A 165 7.31 -3.70 0.15
N CYS A 166 7.43 -3.78 1.46
CA CYS A 166 8.42 -3.08 2.25
C CYS A 166 8.98 -4.01 3.33
N ASP A 167 10.30 -4.03 3.47
CA ASP A 167 11.02 -4.78 4.50
C ASP A 167 11.34 -3.94 5.75
N GLY A 168 10.62 -2.83 5.95
CA GLY A 168 10.93 -1.83 6.98
C GLY A 168 12.13 -0.93 6.64
N ARG A 169 12.77 -1.10 5.48
CA ARG A 169 13.89 -0.25 5.03
C ARG A 169 13.70 0.29 3.63
N VAL A 170 13.19 -0.52 2.72
CA VAL A 170 12.98 -0.16 1.31
C VAL A 170 11.61 -0.63 0.85
N ALA A 171 10.81 0.30 0.33
CA ALA A 171 9.64 -0.06 -0.45
C ALA A 171 10.06 -0.47 -1.88
N TRP A 172 9.48 -1.54 -2.41
CA TRP A 172 9.78 -2.09 -3.73
C TRP A 172 8.52 -2.45 -4.50
N ARG A 173 8.65 -2.53 -5.82
CA ARG A 173 7.58 -2.95 -6.74
C ARG A 173 8.12 -3.94 -7.75
N ARG A 174 7.28 -4.88 -8.18
CA ARG A 174 7.53 -5.86 -9.23
C ARG A 174 6.36 -5.83 -10.20
N THR A 175 6.64 -5.42 -11.43
CA THR A 175 5.66 -5.42 -12.52
C THR A 175 6.14 -6.31 -13.67
N PRO A 176 5.23 -6.85 -14.49
CA PRO A 176 5.61 -7.67 -15.64
C PRO A 176 6.53 -6.98 -16.65
N TRP A 177 6.48 -5.64 -16.75
CA TRP A 177 7.24 -4.87 -17.74
C TRP A 177 8.57 -4.31 -17.24
N LEU A 178 8.75 -4.14 -15.93
CA LEU A 178 9.96 -3.54 -15.34
C LEU A 178 10.72 -4.48 -14.41
N GLY A 179 10.12 -5.62 -14.04
CA GLY A 179 10.68 -6.49 -13.01
C GLY A 179 10.69 -5.83 -11.64
N ALA A 180 11.47 -6.41 -10.71
CA ALA A 180 11.61 -5.90 -9.36
C ALA A 180 12.54 -4.68 -9.30
N HIS A 181 12.08 -3.59 -8.67
CA HIS A 181 12.85 -2.37 -8.48
C HIS A 181 12.45 -1.66 -7.17
N ALA A 182 13.38 -0.90 -6.60
CA ALA A 182 13.07 -0.03 -5.47
C ALA A 182 12.08 1.05 -5.90
N ALA A 183 11.11 1.34 -5.04
CA ALA A 183 10.21 2.46 -5.24
C ALA A 183 10.99 3.78 -5.08
N ARG A 184 10.67 4.78 -5.91
CA ARG A 184 11.34 6.09 -5.91
C ARG A 184 11.22 6.80 -4.57
N GLY A 185 12.23 7.57 -4.19
CA GLY A 185 12.25 8.30 -2.93
C GLY A 185 12.91 7.62 -1.73
N GLY A 186 13.29 6.34 -1.84
CA GLY A 186 13.97 5.63 -0.76
C GLY A 186 13.12 5.41 0.51
N GLY A 187 13.65 4.61 1.43
CA GLY A 187 13.05 4.38 2.75
C GLY A 187 11.82 3.46 2.78
N ALA A 188 11.40 3.16 4.00
CA ALA A 188 10.12 2.54 4.28
C ALA A 188 8.99 3.58 4.15
N ARG A 189 7.85 3.16 3.60
CA ARG A 189 6.64 4.00 3.49
C ARG A 189 5.41 3.18 3.84
N PRO A 190 4.40 3.77 4.49
CA PRO A 190 3.16 3.08 4.77
C PRO A 190 2.43 2.72 3.49
N LEU A 191 1.70 1.60 3.54
CA LEU A 191 0.86 1.16 2.45
C LEU A 191 -0.41 2.03 2.39
N ARG A 192 -0.71 2.69 1.25
CA ARG A 192 -1.93 3.50 1.13
C ARG A 192 -3.20 2.68 1.34
N ARG A 193 -3.22 1.40 0.92
CA ARG A 193 -4.37 0.51 1.15
C ARG A 193 -4.73 0.36 2.63
N ALA A 194 -3.74 0.47 3.54
CA ALA A 194 -3.99 0.49 4.98
C ALA A 194 -4.91 1.66 5.39
N LEU A 195 -4.73 2.83 4.74
CA LEU A 195 -5.55 4.03 4.96
C LEU A 195 -6.94 3.95 4.32
N GLN A 196 -7.18 3.00 3.42
CA GLN A 196 -8.49 2.78 2.78
C GLN A 196 -9.42 1.92 3.66
N GLY A 197 -9.33 2.09 5.00
CA GLY A 197 -10.23 1.45 5.97
C GLY A 197 -9.81 0.08 6.48
N LEU A 198 -8.65 -0.41 6.03
CA LEU A 198 -8.10 -1.71 6.42
C LEU A 198 -7.47 -1.68 7.82
N ASP A 199 -6.74 -0.61 8.14
CA ASP A 199 -6.00 -0.49 9.40
C ASP A 199 -6.43 0.77 10.17
N PRO A 200 -7.42 0.63 11.08
CA PRO A 200 -7.88 1.74 11.91
C PRO A 200 -6.79 2.35 12.79
N VAL A 201 -5.77 1.60 13.18
CA VAL A 201 -4.65 2.12 14.00
C VAL A 201 -3.80 3.06 13.15
N THR A 202 -3.45 2.64 11.93
CA THR A 202 -2.70 3.47 11.00
C THR A 202 -3.49 4.72 10.59
N ILE A 203 -4.81 4.60 10.36
CA ILE A 203 -5.68 5.76 10.08
C ILE A 203 -5.66 6.74 11.27
N ALA A 204 -5.88 6.24 12.49
CA ALA A 204 -5.90 7.10 13.67
C ALA A 204 -4.54 7.79 13.91
N SER A 205 -3.46 7.05 13.72
CA SER A 205 -2.08 7.57 13.81
C SER A 205 -1.82 8.70 12.81
N VAL A 206 -2.15 8.49 11.53
CA VAL A 206 -1.95 9.50 10.48
C VAL A 206 -2.71 10.79 10.78
N PHE A 207 -3.97 10.70 11.21
CA PHE A 207 -4.80 11.87 11.51
C PHE A 207 -4.54 12.49 12.89
N THR A 208 -3.59 11.97 13.68
CA THR A 208 -3.26 12.54 15.00
C THR A 208 -2.68 13.96 14.88
N ALA A 209 -1.99 14.28 13.79
CA ALA A 209 -1.46 15.61 13.50
C ALA A 209 -2.34 16.44 12.54
N ALA A 210 -3.57 15.99 12.28
CA ALA A 210 -4.47 16.69 11.37
C ALA A 210 -5.20 17.85 12.08
N GLU A 211 -5.57 18.85 11.28
CA GLU A 211 -6.37 19.99 11.70
C GLU A 211 -7.84 19.77 11.30
N HIS A 212 -8.76 20.22 12.15
CA HIS A 212 -10.18 20.25 11.79
C HIS A 212 -10.44 21.48 10.90
N VAL A 213 -10.81 21.24 9.65
CA VAL A 213 -10.99 22.29 8.63
C VAL A 213 -12.45 22.64 8.37
N GLY A 214 -13.39 22.00 9.08
CA GLY A 214 -14.82 22.28 9.01
C GLY A 214 -15.66 21.04 8.70
N GLU A 215 -16.89 21.28 8.28
CA GLU A 215 -17.89 20.24 8.02
C GLU A 215 -18.29 20.25 6.54
N LYS A 216 -18.57 19.07 5.97
CA LYS A 216 -18.96 18.91 4.57
C LYS A 216 -19.91 17.73 4.41
N SER A 217 -20.98 17.92 3.66
CA SER A 217 -21.83 16.80 3.22
C SER A 217 -21.09 16.00 2.14
N VAL A 218 -20.91 14.71 2.38
CA VAL A 218 -20.26 13.74 1.50
C VAL A 218 -21.24 12.64 1.20
N ASP A 219 -21.68 12.55 -0.06
CA ASP A 219 -22.59 11.50 -0.54
C ASP A 219 -23.90 11.39 0.26
N GLY A 220 -24.41 12.53 0.72
CA GLY A 220 -25.65 12.62 1.50
C GLY A 220 -25.45 12.40 3.00
N GLU A 221 -24.20 12.29 3.48
CA GLU A 221 -23.87 12.18 4.89
C GLU A 221 -23.02 13.38 5.36
N ASP A 222 -23.43 14.00 6.45
CA ASP A 222 -22.66 15.09 7.06
C ASP A 222 -21.41 14.54 7.74
N CYS A 223 -20.26 15.12 7.39
CA CYS A 223 -18.94 14.68 7.84
C CYS A 223 -18.09 15.84 8.35
N PHE A 224 -17.31 15.59 9.40
CA PHE A 224 -16.21 16.43 9.80
C PHE A 224 -15.04 16.22 8.84
N ALA A 225 -14.36 17.29 8.44
CA ALA A 225 -13.19 17.23 7.59
C ALA A 225 -11.92 17.46 8.43
N LEU A 226 -11.06 16.44 8.49
CA LEU A 226 -9.71 16.55 9.04
C LEU A 226 -8.70 16.61 7.91
N ARG A 227 -7.83 17.62 7.91
CA ARG A 227 -6.80 17.82 6.89
C ARG A 227 -5.41 17.68 7.49
N LEU A 228 -4.56 16.94 6.78
CA LEU A 228 -3.14 16.81 7.07
C LEU A 228 -2.36 17.23 5.83
N ASP A 229 -1.55 18.27 5.95
CA ASP A 229 -0.53 18.62 4.96
C ASP A 229 0.84 18.12 5.45
N VAL A 230 1.56 17.40 4.59
CA VAL A 230 2.84 16.81 4.96
C VAL A 230 3.95 17.84 4.87
N SER A 231 4.75 17.95 5.92
CA SER A 231 5.79 18.97 6.01
C SER A 231 6.86 18.80 4.93
N PRO A 232 7.43 19.89 4.39
CA PRO A 232 8.48 19.82 3.38
C PRO A 232 9.70 18.99 3.80
N ALA A 233 10.03 18.98 5.10
CA ALA A 233 11.14 18.19 5.63
C ALA A 233 10.93 16.68 5.46
N VAL A 234 9.69 16.21 5.69
CA VAL A 234 9.33 14.80 5.50
C VAL A 234 9.32 14.45 4.01
N LEU A 235 8.80 15.33 3.15
CA LEU A 235 8.78 15.12 1.71
C LEU A 235 10.19 15.09 1.09
N ALA A 236 11.10 15.94 1.59
CA ALA A 236 12.49 15.95 1.18
C ALA A 236 13.20 14.62 1.49
N ALA A 237 12.89 13.99 2.64
CA ALA A 237 13.43 12.69 3.02
C ALA A 237 12.98 11.55 2.08
N TRP A 238 11.89 11.74 1.33
CA TRP A 238 11.40 10.79 0.32
C TRP A 238 11.61 11.24 -1.12
N SER A 239 12.44 12.26 -1.33
CA SER A 239 12.78 12.73 -2.66
C SER A 239 14.09 12.09 -3.09
N ASP A 240 14.20 11.74 -4.38
CA ASP A 240 15.47 11.41 -4.99
C ASP A 240 15.89 12.54 -5.92
N GLY A 241 17.20 12.66 -6.22
CA GLY A 241 17.73 13.84 -6.93
C GLY A 241 17.08 14.13 -8.30
N ALA A 242 16.35 13.18 -8.89
CA ALA A 242 15.63 13.35 -10.15
C ALA A 242 14.12 13.54 -9.98
N ALA A 243 13.53 13.14 -8.84
CA ALA A 243 12.11 13.22 -8.55
C ALA A 243 11.87 13.66 -7.10
N GLU A 244 11.21 14.81 -6.95
CA GLU A 244 10.93 15.44 -5.68
C GLU A 244 9.42 15.53 -5.44
N VAL A 245 8.96 15.05 -4.29
CA VAL A 245 7.57 15.27 -3.87
C VAL A 245 7.50 16.66 -3.24
N ILE A 246 6.84 17.60 -3.91
CA ILE A 246 6.83 19.01 -3.48
C ILE A 246 5.59 19.37 -2.67
N ARG A 247 4.52 18.58 -2.79
CA ARG A 247 3.31 18.72 -1.98
C ARG A 247 2.65 17.37 -1.80
N HIS A 248 2.20 17.10 -0.60
CA HIS A 248 1.28 16.01 -0.33
C HIS A 248 0.35 16.41 0.79
N GLY A 249 -0.94 16.17 0.60
CA GLY A 249 -1.96 16.42 1.61
C GLY A 249 -3.06 15.37 1.53
N ILE A 250 -3.57 15.02 2.70
CA ILE A 250 -4.68 14.07 2.86
C ILE A 250 -5.80 14.75 3.63
N THR A 251 -7.04 14.55 3.19
CA THR A 251 -8.24 14.96 3.91
C THR A 251 -9.13 13.75 4.18
N GLY A 252 -9.44 13.51 5.45
CA GLY A 252 -10.36 12.48 5.90
C GLY A 252 -11.70 13.09 6.24
N TYR A 253 -12.79 12.49 5.74
CA TYR A 253 -14.16 12.89 6.04
C TYR A 253 -14.76 11.86 7.01
N PHE A 254 -14.98 12.27 8.25
CA PHE A 254 -15.48 11.42 9.32
C PHE A 254 -16.96 11.69 9.56
N SER A 255 -17.79 10.66 9.41
CA SER A 255 -19.24 10.73 9.55
C SER A 255 -19.66 11.29 10.91
N HIS A 256 -20.56 12.28 10.92
CA HIS A 256 -21.17 12.77 12.17
C HIS A 256 -21.99 11.69 12.87
N ARG A 257 -22.62 10.81 12.09
CA ARG A 257 -23.54 9.79 12.58
C ARG A 257 -22.81 8.62 13.23
N SER A 258 -21.76 8.13 12.58
CA SER A 258 -21.08 6.89 12.95
C SER A 258 -19.68 7.11 13.52
N GLY A 259 -19.06 8.27 13.30
CA GLY A 259 -17.65 8.48 13.62
C GLY A 259 -16.68 7.73 12.69
N LEU A 260 -17.16 6.98 11.70
CA LEU A 260 -16.33 6.24 10.75
C LEU A 260 -15.80 7.16 9.64
N LEU A 261 -14.66 6.79 9.05
CA LEU A 261 -14.10 7.47 7.89
C LEU A 261 -14.95 7.13 6.65
N ALA A 262 -15.73 8.07 6.16
CA ALA A 262 -16.60 7.88 4.98
C ALA A 262 -15.85 8.08 3.66
N ARG A 263 -14.94 9.06 3.61
CA ARG A 263 -14.13 9.36 2.43
C ARG A 263 -12.72 9.80 2.79
N LEU A 264 -11.76 9.40 1.96
CA LEU A 264 -10.36 9.80 2.03
C LEU A 264 -9.94 10.43 0.70
N ASP A 265 -9.57 11.70 0.73
CA ASP A 265 -9.00 12.40 -0.40
C ASP A 265 -7.48 12.56 -0.19
N ASP A 266 -6.66 12.13 -1.16
CA ASP A 266 -5.19 12.20 -1.18
C ASP A 266 -4.77 12.98 -2.42
N SER A 267 -3.88 13.97 -2.26
CA SER A 267 -3.32 14.76 -3.35
C SER A 267 -1.80 14.85 -3.23
N GLN A 268 -1.08 14.36 -4.24
CA GLN A 268 0.38 14.38 -4.31
C GLN A 268 0.86 15.08 -5.58
N LEU A 269 1.76 16.05 -5.43
CA LEU A 269 2.45 16.74 -6.52
C LEU A 269 3.93 16.38 -6.51
N THR A 270 4.41 15.84 -7.62
CA THR A 270 5.81 15.45 -7.81
C THR A 270 6.43 16.25 -8.95
N ARG A 271 7.57 16.85 -8.69
CA ARG A 271 8.45 17.48 -9.67
C ARG A 271 9.48 16.47 -10.14
N ILE A 272 9.61 16.28 -11.44
CA ILE A 272 10.64 15.46 -12.06
C ILE A 272 11.58 16.38 -12.83
N GLN A 273 12.85 16.39 -12.44
CA GLN A 273 13.90 17.17 -13.06
C GLN A 273 15.19 16.34 -13.07
N PRO A 274 15.46 15.59 -14.16
CA PRO A 274 16.58 14.64 -14.19
C PRO A 274 17.95 15.29 -14.02
N ASN A 275 18.12 16.51 -14.56
CA ASN A 275 19.37 17.27 -14.49
C ASN A 275 19.10 18.69 -13.98
N PRO A 276 19.97 19.26 -13.11
CA PRO A 276 19.88 20.66 -12.74
C PRO A 276 19.86 21.58 -13.96
N GLY A 277 18.92 22.52 -14.02
CA GLY A 277 18.76 23.46 -15.13
C GLY A 277 17.95 22.94 -16.33
N SER A 278 17.59 21.65 -16.36
CA SER A 278 16.63 21.13 -17.35
C SER A 278 15.20 21.57 -17.02
N PRO A 279 14.32 21.77 -18.03
CA PRO A 279 12.92 22.05 -17.79
C PRO A 279 12.24 20.99 -16.90
N ALA A 280 11.47 21.42 -15.92
CA ALA A 280 10.81 20.52 -14.98
C ALA A 280 9.48 19.98 -15.54
N LEU A 281 9.23 18.69 -15.29
CA LEU A 281 7.96 18.02 -15.54
C LEU A 281 7.22 17.82 -14.22
N TYR A 282 5.92 18.09 -14.19
CA TYR A 282 5.09 17.93 -12.99
C TYR A 282 4.06 16.83 -13.19
N TRP A 283 3.89 16.04 -12.12
CA TRP A 283 2.87 15.02 -12.00
C TRP A 283 2.03 15.28 -10.76
N GLU A 284 0.73 15.47 -10.96
CA GLU A 284 -0.24 15.57 -9.89
C GLU A 284 -1.09 14.30 -9.89
N THR A 285 -1.11 13.59 -8.77
CA THR A 285 -2.01 12.46 -8.53
C THR A 285 -3.00 12.87 -7.46
N THR A 286 -4.28 12.92 -7.79
CA THR A 286 -5.34 13.03 -6.80
C THR A 286 -6.11 11.71 -6.74
N LEU A 287 -6.53 11.31 -5.55
CA LEU A 287 -7.28 10.09 -5.30
C LEU A 287 -8.40 10.43 -4.33
N SER A 288 -9.64 10.07 -4.67
CA SER A 288 -10.79 10.16 -3.76
C SER A 288 -11.32 8.75 -3.52
N THR A 289 -11.24 8.26 -2.29
CA THR A 289 -11.67 6.91 -1.90
C THR A 289 -12.85 6.99 -0.97
N ARG A 290 -13.97 6.37 -1.35
CA ARG A 290 -15.12 6.13 -0.48
C ARG A 290 -14.95 4.79 0.20
N LEU A 291 -15.27 4.73 1.50
CA LEU A 291 -15.18 3.55 2.32
C LEU A 291 -16.57 3.14 2.75
N ALA A 292 -16.86 1.85 2.67
CA ALA A 292 -18.18 1.30 2.90
C ALA A 292 -18.09 -0.07 3.56
N ASP A 293 -19.25 -0.57 3.97
CA ASP A 293 -19.41 -1.93 4.49
C ASP A 293 -18.47 -2.20 5.68
N TYR A 294 -18.51 -1.31 6.66
CA TYR A 294 -17.76 -1.48 7.91
C TYR A 294 -18.32 -2.67 8.68
N ARG A 295 -17.50 -3.69 8.94
CA ARG A 295 -17.90 -4.90 9.65
C ARG A 295 -17.00 -5.18 10.85
N PRO A 296 -17.57 -5.76 11.93
CA PRO A 296 -16.79 -6.24 13.05
C PRO A 296 -15.95 -7.46 12.65
N VAL A 297 -14.70 -7.47 13.07
CA VAL A 297 -13.72 -8.55 12.91
C VAL A 297 -13.20 -8.90 14.30
N LEU A 298 -13.16 -10.20 14.60
CA LEU A 298 -12.65 -10.69 15.88
C LEU A 298 -11.12 -10.57 15.92
N LEU A 299 -10.61 -10.06 17.04
CA LEU A 299 -9.20 -10.08 17.35
C LEU A 299 -8.89 -11.36 18.13
N ASP A 300 -8.16 -12.27 17.49
CA ASP A 300 -7.59 -13.43 18.17
C ASP A 300 -6.39 -12.97 19.02
N ALA A 301 -6.52 -13.04 20.34
CA ALA A 301 -5.45 -12.78 21.29
C ALA A 301 -5.59 -13.63 22.56
N ALA A 302 -4.44 -14.08 23.07
CA ALA A 302 -4.30 -14.94 24.26
C ALA A 302 -4.65 -14.24 25.60
N GLY A 303 -5.04 -12.96 25.60
CA GLY A 303 -5.22 -12.15 26.80
C GLY A 303 -6.53 -11.38 26.92
N GLY A 304 -7.50 -11.62 26.03
CA GLY A 304 -8.81 -10.97 26.07
C GLY A 304 -9.27 -10.57 24.67
N GLY A 305 -10.23 -11.33 24.13
CA GLY A 305 -10.78 -11.10 22.79
C GLY A 305 -11.32 -9.68 22.61
N GLY A 306 -11.24 -9.20 21.38
CA GLY A 306 -11.73 -7.88 20.99
C GLY A 306 -12.47 -7.92 19.67
N VAL A 307 -13.19 -6.84 19.38
CA VAL A 307 -13.79 -6.60 18.07
C VAL A 307 -13.21 -5.30 17.55
N VAL A 308 -12.67 -5.35 16.33
CA VAL A 308 -12.30 -4.17 15.55
C VAL A 308 -13.29 -4.04 14.39
N VAL A 309 -13.65 -2.82 14.02
CA VAL A 309 -14.51 -2.56 12.86
C VAL A 309 -13.66 -2.03 11.72
N VAL A 310 -13.69 -2.70 10.56
CA VAL A 310 -12.91 -2.33 9.35
C VAL A 310 -13.80 -2.30 8.12
N ALA A 311 -13.46 -1.45 7.15
CA ALA A 311 -14.19 -1.36 5.89
C ALA A 311 -13.97 -2.64 5.07
N HIS A 312 -15.05 -3.22 4.53
CA HIS A 312 -14.99 -4.39 3.64
C HIS A 312 -15.25 -4.04 2.18
N ALA A 313 -15.58 -2.80 1.86
CA ALA A 313 -15.75 -2.35 0.49
C ALA A 313 -15.35 -0.88 0.31
N GLY A 314 -15.05 -0.52 -0.93
CA GLY A 314 -14.82 0.88 -1.27
C GLY A 314 -14.65 1.11 -2.76
N THR A 315 -14.67 2.39 -3.12
CA THR A 315 -14.47 2.84 -4.50
C THR A 315 -13.51 4.01 -4.51
N SER A 316 -12.53 3.99 -5.40
CA SER A 316 -11.55 5.06 -5.56
C SER A 316 -11.60 5.64 -6.97
N VAL A 317 -11.54 6.97 -7.08
CA VAL A 317 -11.36 7.68 -8.34
C VAL A 317 -10.00 8.37 -8.29
N ALA A 318 -9.11 8.04 -9.22
CA ALA A 318 -7.79 8.66 -9.35
C ALA A 318 -7.74 9.56 -10.58
N HIS A 319 -7.14 10.74 -10.43
CA HIS A 319 -6.76 11.59 -11.54
C HIS A 319 -5.25 11.71 -11.58
N LEU A 320 -4.67 11.37 -12.71
CA LEU A 320 -3.25 11.56 -12.99
C LEU A 320 -3.12 12.69 -14.01
N ALA A 321 -2.62 13.84 -13.56
CA ALA A 321 -2.37 14.99 -14.40
C ALA A 321 -0.87 15.20 -14.64
N ARG A 322 -0.52 15.50 -15.89
CA ARG A 322 0.84 15.83 -16.30
C ARG A 322 0.87 17.22 -16.94
N PHE A 323 1.80 18.06 -16.51
CA PHE A 323 2.00 19.42 -17.04
C PHE A 323 3.45 19.88 -16.83
N GLY A 324 3.83 21.00 -17.45
CA GLY A 324 5.22 21.48 -17.48
C GLY A 324 5.88 21.17 -18.83
N ALA A 325 7.21 21.04 -18.84
CA ALA A 325 7.96 20.86 -20.08
C ALA A 325 7.51 19.64 -20.89
N ASP A 326 7.55 19.75 -22.23
CA ASP A 326 7.16 18.73 -23.21
C ASP A 326 5.68 18.30 -23.22
N VAL A 327 4.84 18.89 -22.37
CA VAL A 327 3.39 18.90 -22.55
C VAL A 327 3.08 20.25 -23.19
N GLY A 328 2.33 20.31 -24.29
CA GLY A 328 1.88 21.58 -24.85
C GLY A 328 1.09 22.42 -23.82
N THR A 329 0.42 23.49 -24.24
CA THR A 329 -0.38 24.33 -23.32
C THR A 329 -1.51 23.59 -22.57
N ALA A 330 -1.83 22.35 -22.95
CA ALA A 330 -2.91 21.55 -22.37
C ALA A 330 -2.43 20.56 -21.29
N ARG A 331 -3.03 20.63 -20.10
CA ARG A 331 -2.88 19.64 -19.01
C ARG A 331 -3.47 18.29 -19.44
N ALA A 332 -2.63 17.26 -19.61
CA ALA A 332 -3.10 15.92 -19.89
C ALA A 332 -3.59 15.27 -18.58
N VAL A 333 -4.88 14.94 -18.49
CA VAL A 333 -5.50 14.31 -17.31
C VAL A 333 -6.03 12.94 -17.68
N THR A 334 -5.58 11.92 -16.97
CA THR A 334 -6.09 10.55 -17.07
C THR A 334 -6.95 10.26 -15.85
N ARG A 335 -8.18 9.78 -16.05
CA ARG A 335 -9.09 9.37 -14.97
C ARG A 335 -9.17 7.85 -14.88
N MET A 336 -9.07 7.34 -13.67
CA MET A 336 -9.06 5.92 -13.35
C MET A 336 -10.02 5.65 -12.20
N GLU A 337 -10.64 4.48 -12.21
CA GLU A 337 -11.54 4.04 -11.14
C GLU A 337 -11.11 2.67 -10.63
N GLU A 338 -11.29 2.47 -9.32
CA GLU A 338 -11.12 1.21 -8.61
C GLU A 338 -12.39 0.95 -7.78
N ALA A 339 -12.90 -0.26 -7.80
CA ALA A 339 -13.86 -0.75 -6.82
C ALA A 339 -13.28 -2.02 -6.19
N TRP A 340 -13.30 -2.11 -4.86
CA TRP A 340 -12.71 -3.22 -4.13
C TRP A 340 -13.66 -3.75 -3.06
N SER A 341 -13.52 -5.05 -2.76
CA SER A 341 -14.22 -5.72 -1.66
C SER A 341 -13.28 -6.69 -0.95
N ILE A 342 -13.36 -6.78 0.36
CA ILE A 342 -12.57 -7.70 1.19
C ILE A 342 -13.43 -8.91 1.53
N ASP A 343 -12.89 -10.08 1.25
CA ASP A 343 -13.53 -11.37 1.50
C ASP A 343 -13.06 -11.99 2.82
N ASP A 344 -11.80 -11.75 3.19
CA ASP A 344 -11.17 -12.33 4.37
C ASP A 344 -10.20 -11.32 5.00
N VAL A 345 -10.22 -11.23 6.33
CA VAL A 345 -9.37 -10.34 7.12
C VAL A 345 -9.05 -11.01 8.46
N ALA A 346 -7.78 -11.00 8.83
CA ALA A 346 -7.31 -11.59 10.07
C ALA A 346 -6.21 -10.74 10.70
N PHE A 347 -6.13 -10.78 12.02
CA PHE A 347 -5.10 -10.12 12.81
C PHE A 347 -4.27 -11.15 13.56
N ASN A 348 -3.04 -10.81 13.94
CA ASN A 348 -2.11 -11.71 14.63
C ASN A 348 -1.91 -13.04 13.90
N VAL A 349 -1.70 -12.95 12.58
CA VAL A 349 -1.45 -14.10 11.71
C VAL A 349 -0.27 -14.92 12.25
N ALA A 350 -0.56 -16.17 12.62
CA ALA A 350 0.45 -17.11 13.11
C ALA A 350 1.51 -17.40 12.06
N GLY A 351 2.79 -17.40 12.47
CA GLY A 351 3.92 -17.69 11.58
C GLY A 351 4.36 -16.54 10.68
N LEU A 352 3.65 -15.39 10.68
CA LEU A 352 4.11 -14.21 9.95
C LEU A 352 5.28 -13.55 10.69
N CYS A 353 6.44 -13.49 10.04
CA CYS A 353 7.68 -12.96 10.60
C CYS A 353 8.39 -12.01 9.63
N PRO A 354 9.38 -11.21 10.09
CA PRO A 354 10.10 -10.26 9.24
C PRO A 354 10.74 -10.88 8.00
N GLU A 355 11.14 -12.15 8.06
CA GLU A 355 11.69 -12.88 6.91
C GLU A 355 10.70 -13.03 5.74
N SER A 356 9.41 -12.84 6.00
CA SER A 356 8.35 -12.90 5.00
C SER A 356 8.29 -11.68 4.08
N PHE A 357 8.99 -10.59 4.45
CA PHE A 357 8.91 -9.29 3.76
C PHE A 357 10.21 -8.92 3.03
N ILE A 358 11.16 -9.86 2.92
CA ILE A 358 12.48 -9.61 2.34
C ILE A 358 12.34 -9.09 0.90
N ALA A 359 12.96 -7.94 0.63
CA ALA A 359 12.99 -7.38 -0.73
C ALA A 359 13.65 -8.34 -1.74
N PRO A 360 13.21 -8.34 -3.01
CA PRO A 360 13.83 -9.11 -4.08
C PRO A 360 15.34 -8.83 -4.21
N GLU A 361 16.12 -9.84 -4.64
CA GLU A 361 17.58 -9.73 -4.73
C GLU A 361 18.02 -8.59 -5.65
N GLU A 362 17.28 -8.33 -6.73
CA GLU A 362 17.54 -7.24 -7.69
C GLU A 362 17.48 -5.86 -7.02
N VAL A 363 16.62 -5.72 -6.01
CA VAL A 363 16.46 -4.49 -5.21
C VAL A 363 17.60 -4.36 -4.20
N ARG A 364 17.99 -5.48 -3.58
CA ARG A 364 19.03 -5.51 -2.54
C ARG A 364 20.44 -5.30 -3.11
N GLY A 365 20.72 -5.85 -4.30
CA GLY A 365 22.02 -5.71 -4.97
C GLY A 365 22.35 -4.27 -5.38
N ARG A 366 21.35 -3.49 -5.81
CA ARG A 366 21.53 -2.07 -6.16
C ARG A 366 21.81 -1.17 -4.95
N GLY A 367 21.37 -1.56 -3.75
CA GLY A 367 21.65 -0.83 -2.50
C GLY A 367 23.10 -0.98 -2.03
N SER A 368 23.79 -2.06 -2.40
CA SER A 368 25.20 -2.29 -2.01
C SER A 368 26.21 -1.58 -2.91
N SER A 369 25.85 -1.25 -4.16
CA SER A 369 26.77 -0.63 -5.11
C SER A 369 27.03 0.86 -4.85
N ARG A 370 26.25 1.52 -3.98
CA ARG A 370 26.43 2.95 -3.65
C ARG A 370 27.41 3.19 -2.49
N ARG A 371 28.04 2.15 -1.91
CA ARG A 371 29.00 2.31 -0.80
C ARG A 371 30.48 2.22 -1.17
N TYR A 372 30.83 1.89 -2.42
CA TYR A 372 32.23 1.65 -2.80
C TYR A 372 32.88 2.71 -3.70
N ASP A 373 32.23 3.86 -3.95
CA ASP A 373 32.79 4.94 -4.79
C ASP A 373 33.10 6.24 -4.02
N VAL A 374 33.47 6.17 -2.72
CA VAL A 374 33.88 7.37 -1.94
C VAL A 374 35.30 7.27 -1.34
N TYR A 375 36.00 6.14 -1.49
CA TYR A 375 37.40 6.04 -1.05
C TYR A 375 38.28 5.36 -2.10
N GLY A 376 38.71 6.12 -3.11
CA GLY A 376 39.61 5.61 -4.13
C GLY A 376 40.12 6.69 -5.09
N GLY A 377 40.73 7.76 -4.57
CA GLY A 377 41.24 8.83 -5.43
C GLY A 377 42.12 9.85 -4.73
N GLY A 378 43.12 9.39 -3.97
CA GLY A 378 44.08 10.26 -3.28
C GLY A 378 45.52 9.82 -3.51
N GLY A 379 46.00 9.92 -4.75
CA GLY A 379 47.39 9.66 -5.14
C GLY A 379 48.07 10.92 -5.67
N LYS A 380 48.95 11.50 -4.86
CA LYS A 380 49.76 12.71 -5.11
C LYS A 380 50.53 12.68 -6.44
N ARG A 381 50.58 13.83 -7.14
CA ARG A 381 51.77 14.36 -7.84
C ARG A 381 51.73 15.89 -7.95
N LYS A 382 52.39 16.59 -7.04
CA LYS A 382 53.60 17.38 -7.25
C LYS A 382 54.12 17.87 -5.90
#